data_AF-A0A434NE65-F1
#
_entry.id   AF-A0A434NE65-F1
#
_cell.length_a   1.000
_cell.length_b   1.000
_cell.length_c   1.000
_cell.angle_alpha   90.00
_cell.angle_beta   90.00
_cell.angle_gamma   90.00
#
_symmetry.space_group_name_H-M   'P 1'
#
loop_
_entity.id
_entity.type
_entity.pdbx_description
1 polymer ?
#
loop_
_entity_poly.entity_id
_entity_poly.type
_entity_poly.pdbx_seq_one_letter_code
_entity_poly.pdbx_strand_id
1 'polypeptide(L)'
;MPQHSRKKTIGLLLCLAAVVVLGAGWAWARSDDRSTDNAYVRGDVTGLAPKIAGYVTAVEVRDNQAVRAGDVLFRIDDRDYRARLAQAV
;
A
#
# COMPACT_ATOMS: atom_id res chain seq x y z
N MET A 1 -21.18 -56.76 32.38
CA MET A 1 -21.77 -55.84 31.37
C MET A 1 -21.59 -54.38 31.81
N PRO A 2 -20.72 -53.57 31.18
CA PRO A 2 -20.78 -52.12 31.35
C PRO A 2 -20.94 -51.41 29.99
N GLN A 3 -22.20 -51.15 29.62
CA GLN A 3 -22.61 -50.51 28.37
C GLN A 3 -22.74 -48.97 28.47
N HIS A 4 -22.46 -48.38 29.64
CA HIS A 4 -22.69 -46.96 29.91
C HIS A 4 -21.50 -46.06 29.50
N SER A 5 -20.25 -46.56 29.55
CA SER A 5 -19.06 -45.78 29.19
C SER A 5 -19.03 -45.44 27.69
N ARG A 6 -19.28 -46.41 26.80
CA ARG A 6 -19.27 -46.20 25.34
C ARG A 6 -20.28 -45.15 24.88
N LYS A 7 -21.48 -45.12 25.48
CA LYS A 7 -22.51 -44.12 25.14
C LYS A 7 -22.08 -42.70 25.52
N LYS A 8 -21.35 -42.53 26.63
CA LYS A 8 -20.76 -41.25 27.04
C LYS A 8 -19.61 -40.82 26.13
N THR A 9 -18.73 -41.74 25.72
CA THR A 9 -17.65 -41.44 24.77
C THR A 9 -18.19 -41.07 23.40
N ILE A 10 -19.22 -41.78 22.92
CA ILE A 10 -19.89 -41.45 21.65
C ILE A 10 -20.55 -40.06 21.73
N GLY A 11 -21.22 -39.75 22.84
CA GLY A 11 -21.82 -38.41 23.06
C GLY A 11 -20.77 -37.29 23.08
N LEU A 12 -19.64 -37.50 23.77
CA LEU A 12 -18.55 -36.54 23.83
C LEU A 12 -17.92 -36.29 22.45
N LEU A 13 -17.69 -37.36 21.67
CA LEU A 13 -17.16 -37.26 20.31
C LEU A 13 -18.12 -36.50 19.38
N LEU A 14 -19.42 -36.74 19.50
CA LEU A 14 -20.44 -36.01 18.75
C LEU A 14 -20.47 -34.52 19.10
N CYS A 15 -20.38 -34.16 20.38
CA CYS A 15 -20.29 -32.76 20.80
C CYS A 15 -19.01 -32.10 20.29
N LEU A 16 -17.86 -32.76 20.36
CA LEU A 16 -16.61 -32.22 19.86
C LEU A 16 -16.66 -32.01 18.34
N ALA A 17 -17.21 -32.98 17.60
CA ALA A 17 -17.41 -32.86 16.17
C ALA A 17 -18.34 -31.68 15.83
N ALA A 18 -19.43 -31.50 16.57
CA ALA A 18 -20.33 -30.37 16.39
C ALA A 18 -19.60 -29.03 16.62
N VAL A 19 -18.78 -28.92 17.68
CA VAL A 19 -17.99 -27.70 17.94
C VAL A 19 -17.00 -27.42 16.82
N VAL A 20 -16.31 -28.43 16.30
CA VAL A 20 -15.36 -28.27 15.20
C VAL A 20 -16.07 -27.82 13.92
N VAL A 21 -17.22 -28.42 13.58
CA VAL A 21 -18.01 -28.05 12.40
C VAL A 21 -18.53 -26.62 12.52
N LEU A 22 -19.07 -26.26 13.69
CA LEU A 22 -19.55 -24.91 13.95
C LEU A 22 -18.41 -23.88 13.94
N GLY A 23 -17.26 -24.22 14.51
CA GLY A 23 -16.07 -23.36 14.51
C GLY A 23 -15.50 -23.13 13.11
N ALA A 24 -15.39 -24.19 12.31
CA ALA A 24 -14.94 -24.10 10.92
C ALA A 24 -15.92 -23.30 10.06
N GLY A 25 -17.23 -23.52 10.22
CA GLY A 25 -18.27 -22.76 9.53
C GLY A 25 -18.26 -21.27 9.92
N TRP A 26 -18.06 -20.96 11.20
CA TRP A 26 -17.96 -19.60 11.70
C TRP A 26 -16.72 -18.86 11.19
N ALA A 27 -15.59 -19.54 11.11
CA ALA A 27 -14.34 -19.00 10.54
C ALA A 27 -14.49 -18.75 9.03
N TRP A 28 -15.04 -19.72 8.30
CA TRP A 28 -15.26 -19.60 6.86
C TRP A 28 -16.23 -18.47 6.51
N ALA A 29 -17.31 -18.32 7.28
CA ALA A 29 -18.27 -17.24 7.10
C ALA A 29 -17.70 -15.83 7.40
N ARG A 30 -16.58 -15.75 8.14
CA ARG A 30 -15.87 -14.50 8.46
C ARG A 30 -14.70 -14.20 7.52
N SER A 31 -14.46 -15.03 6.52
CA SER A 31 -13.39 -14.80 5.55
C SER A 31 -13.71 -13.54 4.75
N ASP A 32 -12.91 -12.48 4.91
CA ASP A 32 -13.09 -11.20 4.20
C ASP A 32 -12.44 -11.18 2.81
N ASP A 33 -12.45 -12.33 2.11
CA ASP A 33 -11.91 -12.44 0.76
C ASP A 33 -12.89 -11.81 -0.24
N ARG A 34 -12.64 -10.55 -0.58
CA ARG A 34 -13.36 -9.80 -1.60
C ARG A 34 -12.50 -9.70 -2.85
N SER A 35 -12.91 -10.38 -3.92
CA SER A 35 -12.32 -10.25 -5.26
C SER A 35 -13.22 -9.37 -6.13
N THR A 36 -12.64 -8.38 -6.80
CA THR A 36 -13.33 -7.55 -7.78
C THR A 36 -12.35 -7.10 -8.84
N ASP A 37 -12.79 -7.07 -10.08
CA ASP A 37 -12.00 -6.52 -11.19
C ASP A 37 -12.01 -4.98 -11.19
N ASN A 38 -12.92 -4.37 -10.42
CA ASN A 38 -13.09 -2.93 -10.34
C ASN A 38 -12.47 -2.37 -9.06
N ALA A 39 -11.14 -2.27 -9.04
CA ALA A 39 -10.37 -1.67 -7.96
C ALA A 39 -9.51 -0.52 -8.49
N TYR A 40 -9.65 0.68 -7.91
CA TYR A 40 -8.91 1.87 -8.30
C TYR A 40 -8.26 2.51 -7.08
N VAL A 41 -6.98 2.90 -7.23
CA VAL A 41 -6.26 3.67 -6.22
C VAL A 41 -6.45 5.15 -6.51
N ARG A 42 -6.91 5.90 -5.51
CA ARG A 42 -6.98 7.37 -5.57
C ARG A 42 -5.71 7.95 -4.95
N GLY A 43 -5.00 8.77 -5.71
CA GLY A 43 -3.86 9.54 -5.23
C GLY A 43 -4.05 11.03 -5.53
N ASP A 44 -3.50 11.87 -4.66
CA ASP A 44 -3.47 13.32 -4.90
C ASP A 44 -2.28 13.64 -5.82
N VAL A 45 -2.56 14.25 -6.97
CA VAL A 45 -1.53 14.63 -7.96
C VAL A 45 -1.43 16.14 -8.00
N THR A 46 -0.25 16.67 -7.70
CA THR A 46 0.05 18.10 -7.81
C THR A 46 1.10 18.31 -8.88
N GLY A 47 0.77 19.13 -9.90
CA GLY A 47 1.74 19.53 -10.90
C GLY A 47 2.80 20.47 -10.31
N LEU A 48 4.06 20.20 -10.60
CA LEU A 48 5.19 21.05 -10.20
C LEU A 48 5.78 21.73 -11.43
N ALA A 49 6.07 23.03 -11.29
CA ALA A 49 6.72 23.81 -12.34
C ALA A 49 7.79 24.72 -11.72
N PRO A 50 8.89 24.96 -12.44
CA PRO A 50 9.88 25.92 -11.98
C PRO A 50 9.35 27.34 -12.09
N LYS A 51 9.80 28.23 -11.20
CA LYS A 51 9.44 29.66 -11.22
C LYS A 51 10.08 30.44 -12.37
N ILE A 52 11.10 29.86 -12.99
CA ILE A 52 11.90 30.46 -14.05
C ILE A 52 11.88 29.56 -15.28
N ALA A 53 11.97 30.17 -16.46
CA ALA A 53 12.17 29.45 -17.71
C ALA A 53 13.67 29.13 -17.89
N GLY A 54 13.97 27.97 -18.46
CA GLY A 54 15.34 27.60 -18.80
C GLY A 54 15.43 26.15 -19.27
N TYR A 55 16.61 25.77 -19.77
CA TYR A 55 16.87 24.41 -20.24
C TYR A 55 17.17 23.48 -19.08
N VAL A 56 16.57 22.28 -19.08
CA VAL A 56 16.86 21.25 -18.08
C VAL A 56 18.21 20.61 -18.40
N THR A 57 19.13 20.61 -17.43
CA THR A 57 20.49 20.06 -17.58
C THR A 57 20.64 18.68 -16.95
N ALA A 58 19.81 18.35 -15.94
CA ALA A 58 19.80 17.05 -15.30
C ALA A 58 18.42 16.75 -14.70
N VAL A 59 18.05 15.46 -14.68
CA VAL A 59 16.90 14.92 -13.94
C VAL A 59 17.45 13.99 -12.87
N GLU A 60 17.21 14.32 -11.60
CA GLU A 60 17.86 13.70 -10.45
C GLU A 60 16.98 12.62 -9.80
N VAL A 61 15.82 12.34 -10.41
CA VAL A 61 14.83 11.38 -9.92
C VAL A 61 14.49 10.34 -10.98
N ARG A 62 14.05 9.18 -10.51
CA ARG A 62 13.50 8.10 -11.33
C ARG A 62 11.99 8.02 -11.17
N ASP A 63 11.37 7.26 -12.07
CA ASP A 63 9.93 7.05 -12.03
C ASP A 63 9.50 6.39 -10.72
N ASN A 64 8.39 6.86 -10.14
CA ASN A 64 7.84 6.43 -8.85
C ASN A 64 8.80 6.51 -7.64
N GLN A 65 9.89 7.28 -7.74
CA GLN A 65 10.81 7.47 -6.63
C GLN A 65 10.14 8.28 -5.51
N ALA A 66 10.20 7.75 -4.29
CA ALA A 66 9.80 8.50 -3.10
C ALA A 66 10.79 9.65 -2.84
N VAL A 67 10.28 10.87 -2.72
CA VAL A 67 11.06 12.09 -2.46
C VAL A 67 10.53 12.82 -1.24
N ARG A 68 11.35 13.69 -0.66
CA ARG A 68 11.02 14.56 0.47
C ARG A 68 11.10 16.03 0.07
N ALA A 69 10.50 16.89 0.88
CA ALA A 69 10.62 18.32 0.70
C ALA A 69 12.10 18.75 0.76
N GLY A 70 12.52 19.52 -0.23
CA GLY A 70 13.90 19.97 -0.39
C GLY A 70 14.75 19.11 -1.34
N ASP A 71 14.28 17.92 -1.73
CA ASP A 71 14.99 17.09 -2.70
C ASP A 71 15.01 17.78 -4.08
N VAL A 72 16.17 17.73 -4.74
CA VAL A 72 16.32 18.25 -6.09
C VAL A 72 15.69 17.26 -7.07
N LEU A 73 14.70 17.72 -7.85
CA LEU A 73 14.04 16.89 -8.85
C LEU A 73 14.72 16.99 -10.22
N PHE A 74 15.06 18.21 -10.62
CA PHE A 74 15.77 18.51 -11.86
C PHE A 74 16.56 19.81 -11.72
N ARG A 75 17.54 20.00 -12.60
CA ARG A 75 18.40 21.19 -12.64
C ARG A 75 18.13 21.99 -13.91
N ILE A 76 18.12 23.31 -13.78
CA ILE A 76 17.97 24.25 -14.88
C ILE A 76 19.31 24.94 -15.11
N ASP A 77 19.65 25.19 -16.37
CA ASP A 77 20.82 25.98 -16.75
C ASP A 77 20.75 27.40 -16.16
N ASP A 78 21.74 27.74 -15.35
CA ASP A 78 21.80 28.99 -14.60
C ASP A 78 22.76 30.03 -15.19
N ARG A 79 23.40 29.76 -16.34
CA ARG A 79 24.47 30.62 -16.91
C ARG A 79 24.01 32.07 -17.11
N ASP A 80 22.86 32.27 -17.72
CA ASP A 80 22.31 33.60 -17.97
C ASP A 80 21.95 34.33 -16.65
N TYR A 81 21.42 33.59 -15.68
CA TYR A 81 21.09 34.12 -14.36
C TYR A 81 22.34 34.53 -13.58
N ARG A 82 23.40 33.73 -13.65
CA ARG A 82 24.69 34.05 -13.02
C ARG A 82 25.37 35.24 -13.67
N ALA A 83 25.34 35.35 -15.00
CA ALA A 83 25.88 36.50 -15.71
C ALA A 83 25.16 37.80 -15.33
N ARG A 84 23.83 37.78 -15.26
CA ARG A 84 23.02 38.94 -14.84
C ARG A 84 23.27 39.34 -13.39
N LEU A 85 23.45 38.37 -12.49
CA LEU A 85 23.81 38.64 -11.10
C LEU A 85 25.17 39.33 -11.00
N ALA A 86 26.18 38.84 -11.74
CA ALA A 86 27.52 39.41 -11.73
C ALA A 86 27.58 40.85 -12.30
N GLN A 87 26.64 41.23 -13.16
CA GLN A 87 26.52 42.61 -13.66
C GLN A 87 25.82 43.56 -12.67
N ALA A 88 25.10 43.02 -11.69
CA ALA A 88 24.31 43.78 -10.73
C ALA A 88 25.04 44.04 -9.39
N VAL A 89 26.22 43.44 -9.21
CA VAL A 89 27.13 43.63 -8.07
C VAL A 89 28.28 44.51 -8.49
#